data_AF-A0A959TAK5-F1
#
_entry.id   AF-A0A959TAK5-F1
#
_cell.length_a   1.000
_cell.length_b   1.000
_cell.length_c   1.000
_cell.angle_alpha   90.00
_cell.angle_beta   90.00
_cell.angle_gamma   90.00
#
_symmetry.space_group_name_H-M   'P 1'
#
loop_
_entity.id
_entity.type
_entity.pdbx_description
1 polymer ?
#
loop_
_entity_poly.entity_id
_entity_poly.type
_entity_poly.pdbx_seq_one_letter_code
_entity_poly.pdbx_strand_id
1 'polypeptide(L)'
;MASLARQATVNTALAYVGIGLGFVNVVLLYPRVLAAEEFGLLRLLVSITAVVAQVAQLGLDNTLIRFFPYFRDPDSGHRGLPSLVLLIGLAGALVAMAVLGIFHGTFTRIFADRSNLYGLYGLYLLPLVLSEVVFILLRAYSRSLGRSTRPVFIREFGLRIGQTLLIAVQLMVEMPFSTFIAWYVAVFAAMALWLVL
;
A
#
# COMPACT_ATOMS: atom_id res chain seq x y z
N MET A 1 -2.51 32.02 2.13
CA MET A 1 -3.60 31.11 2.59
C MET A 1 -4.40 30.48 1.44
N ALA A 2 -4.62 31.17 0.30
CA ALA A 2 -5.40 30.64 -0.83
C ALA A 2 -4.86 29.34 -1.49
N SER A 3 -3.55 29.12 -1.50
CA SER A 3 -2.95 27.89 -2.06
C SER A 3 -3.21 26.64 -1.21
N LEU A 4 -3.27 26.79 0.12
CA LEU A 4 -3.48 25.70 1.06
C LEU A 4 -4.94 25.21 1.03
N ALA A 5 -5.90 26.16 0.99
CA ALA A 5 -7.31 25.84 0.84
C ALA A 5 -7.58 25.11 -0.49
N ARG A 6 -7.00 25.58 -1.60
CA ARG A 6 -7.12 24.91 -2.90
C ARG A 6 -6.56 23.50 -2.89
N GLN A 7 -5.39 23.27 -2.27
CA GLN A 7 -4.82 21.94 -2.13
C GLN A 7 -5.69 21.02 -1.28
N ALA A 8 -6.25 21.53 -0.17
CA ALA A 8 -7.16 20.77 0.67
C ALA A 8 -8.42 20.36 -0.11
N THR A 9 -9.07 21.29 -0.82
CA THR A 9 -10.25 20.98 -1.65
C THR A 9 -9.95 19.93 -2.72
N VAL A 10 -8.82 20.05 -3.42
CA VAL A 10 -8.40 19.06 -4.42
C VAL A 10 -8.16 17.70 -3.79
N ASN A 11 -7.43 17.64 -2.67
CA ASN A 11 -7.15 16.39 -1.96
C ASN A 11 -8.44 15.71 -1.48
N THR A 12 -9.40 16.48 -0.95
CA THR A 12 -10.70 15.98 -0.53
C THR A 12 -11.52 15.46 -1.71
N ALA A 13 -11.57 16.20 -2.82
CA ALA A 13 -12.26 15.75 -4.03
C ALA A 13 -11.66 14.44 -4.58
N LEU A 14 -10.33 14.35 -4.62
CA LEU A 14 -9.62 13.13 -5.02
C LEU A 14 -9.95 11.95 -4.10
N ALA A 15 -10.01 12.18 -2.79
CA ALA A 15 -10.39 11.15 -1.82
C ALA A 15 -11.81 10.64 -2.06
N TYR A 16 -12.79 11.54 -2.29
CA TYR A 16 -14.18 11.12 -2.56
C TYR A 16 -14.31 10.31 -3.85
N VAL A 17 -13.65 10.74 -4.93
CA VAL A 17 -13.64 9.98 -6.19
C VAL A 17 -12.96 8.63 -6.01
N GLY A 18 -11.84 8.58 -5.29
CA GLY A 18 -11.13 7.35 -4.94
C GLY A 18 -11.98 6.38 -4.11
N ILE A 19 -12.77 6.89 -3.15
CA ILE A 19 -13.75 6.10 -2.40
C ILE A 19 -14.81 5.51 -3.34
N GLY A 20 -15.35 6.31 -4.26
CA GLY A 20 -16.32 5.84 -5.26
C GLY A 20 -15.77 4.69 -6.12
N LEU A 21 -14.57 4.86 -6.69
CA LEU A 21 -13.87 3.81 -7.43
C LEU A 21 -13.59 2.57 -6.57
N GLY A 22 -13.17 2.77 -5.32
CA GLY A 22 -12.96 1.69 -4.36
C GLY A 22 -14.23 0.91 -4.07
N PHE A 23 -15.35 1.59 -3.91
CA PHE A 23 -16.65 0.96 -3.74
C PHE A 23 -17.03 0.12 -4.96
N VAL A 24 -16.87 0.66 -6.17
CA VAL A 24 -17.13 -0.09 -7.42
C VAL A 24 -16.29 -1.36 -7.46
N ASN A 25 -15.00 -1.27 -7.15
CA ASN A 25 -14.12 -2.44 -7.14
C ASN A 25 -14.57 -3.47 -6.10
N VAL A 26 -14.73 -3.06 -4.84
CA VAL A 26 -14.98 -3.95 -3.69
C VAL A 26 -16.38 -4.55 -3.71
N VAL A 27 -17.40 -3.77 -4.05
CA VAL A 27 -18.80 -4.19 -3.93
C VAL A 27 -19.34 -4.78 -5.23
N LEU A 28 -18.93 -4.25 -6.38
CA LEU A 28 -19.53 -4.61 -7.66
C LEU A 28 -18.63 -5.51 -8.51
N LEU A 29 -17.33 -5.22 -8.59
CA LEU A 29 -16.46 -5.91 -9.54
C LEU A 29 -15.83 -7.18 -8.95
N TYR A 30 -15.16 -7.10 -7.80
CA TYR A 30 -14.49 -8.24 -7.19
C TYR A 30 -15.39 -9.47 -6.96
N PRO A 31 -16.61 -9.33 -6.39
CA PRO A 31 -17.49 -10.48 -6.17
C PRO A 31 -18.01 -11.13 -7.46
N ARG A 32 -17.90 -10.44 -8.61
CA ARG A 32 -18.30 -10.99 -9.92
C ARG A 32 -17.17 -11.73 -10.62
N VAL A 33 -15.91 -11.40 -10.31
CA VAL A 33 -14.74 -11.95 -11.01
C VAL A 33 -13.97 -12.99 -10.21
N LEU A 34 -14.11 -12.99 -8.89
CA LEU A 34 -13.39 -13.89 -7.99
C LEU A 34 -14.37 -14.72 -7.18
N ALA A 35 -13.95 -15.93 -6.81
CA ALA A 35 -14.70 -16.72 -5.85
C ALA A 35 -14.76 -16.00 -4.49
N ALA A 36 -15.81 -16.26 -3.71
CA ALA A 36 -16.00 -15.61 -2.41
C ALA A 36 -14.80 -15.83 -1.46
N GLU A 37 -14.18 -17.00 -1.55
CA GLU A 37 -13.02 -17.40 -0.74
C GLU A 37 -11.74 -16.65 -1.16
N GLU A 38 -11.52 -16.49 -2.47
CA GLU A 38 -10.40 -15.72 -3.05
C GLU A 38 -10.51 -14.23 -2.71
N PHE A 39 -11.71 -13.68 -2.83
CA PHE A 39 -11.97 -12.30 -2.44
C PHE A 39 -11.83 -12.10 -0.93
N GLY A 40 -12.29 -13.08 -0.13
CA GLY A 40 -12.09 -13.10 1.32
C GLY A 40 -10.60 -13.07 1.69
N LEU A 41 -9.79 -13.91 1.05
CA LEU A 41 -8.35 -13.93 1.23
C LEU A 41 -7.71 -12.59 0.84
N LEU A 42 -8.03 -12.03 -0.34
CA LEU A 42 -7.49 -10.73 -0.75
C LEU A 42 -7.75 -9.63 0.30
N ARG A 43 -8.98 -9.57 0.84
CA ARG A 43 -9.33 -8.62 1.90
C ARG A 43 -8.53 -8.87 3.17
N LEU A 44 -8.38 -10.12 3.58
CA LEU A 44 -7.58 -10.52 4.73
C LEU A 44 -6.13 -10.05 4.57
N LEU A 45 -5.50 -10.32 3.43
CA LEU A 45 -4.12 -9.92 3.16
C LEU A 45 -3.94 -8.39 3.21
N VAL A 46 -4.85 -7.64 2.60
CA VAL A 46 -4.81 -6.17 2.62
C VAL A 46 -4.99 -5.63 4.04
N SER A 47 -5.91 -6.20 4.82
CA SER A 47 -6.13 -5.81 6.21
C SER A 47 -4.91 -6.08 7.10
N ILE A 48 -4.30 -7.27 7.01
CA ILE A 48 -3.09 -7.57 7.76
C ILE A 48 -1.94 -6.67 7.32
N THR A 49 -1.77 -6.48 6.00
CA THR A 49 -0.75 -5.57 5.44
C THR A 49 -0.87 -4.18 6.03
N ALA A 50 -2.09 -3.61 6.08
CA ALA A 50 -2.31 -2.28 6.63
C ALA A 50 -1.91 -2.19 8.11
N VAL A 51 -2.26 -3.19 8.92
CA VAL A 51 -1.90 -3.20 10.35
C VAL A 51 -0.40 -3.37 10.55
N VAL A 52 0.19 -4.37 9.88
CA VAL A 52 1.62 -4.68 10.02
C VAL A 52 2.48 -3.53 9.53
N ALA A 53 2.13 -2.90 8.40
CA ALA A 53 2.90 -1.78 7.87
C ALA A 53 2.91 -0.57 8.82
N GLN A 54 1.80 -0.30 9.53
CA GLN A 54 1.73 0.78 10.52
C GLN A 54 2.69 0.54 11.69
N VAL A 55 2.82 -0.70 12.14
CA VAL A 55 3.77 -1.07 13.20
C VAL A 55 5.21 -1.08 12.66
N ALA A 56 5.42 -1.67 11.48
CA ALA A 56 6.73 -1.83 10.85
C ALA A 56 7.42 -0.51 10.52
N GLN A 57 6.64 0.55 10.22
CA GLN A 57 7.21 1.87 9.99
C GLN A 57 7.66 2.59 11.28
N LEU A 58 7.40 2.05 12.48
CA LEU A 58 7.88 2.56 13.77
C LEU A 58 7.61 4.07 14.01
N GLY A 59 6.51 4.61 13.46
CA GLY A 59 6.16 6.04 13.57
C GLY A 59 7.11 6.99 12.83
N LEU A 60 7.91 6.47 11.89
CA LEU A 60 8.87 7.25 11.12
C LEU A 60 8.20 8.30 10.21
N ASP A 61 6.96 8.09 9.78
CA ASP A 61 6.19 9.07 9.03
C ASP A 61 6.00 10.39 9.79
N ASN A 62 5.64 10.31 11.08
CA ASN A 62 5.47 11.47 11.96
C ASN A 62 6.81 12.09 12.31
N THR A 63 7.83 11.27 12.58
CA THR A 63 9.20 11.71 12.81
C THR A 63 9.71 12.53 11.63
N LEU A 64 9.52 12.03 10.41
CA LEU A 64 9.94 12.73 9.21
C LEU A 64 9.24 14.07 9.07
N ILE A 65 7.91 14.13 9.18
CA ILE A 65 7.16 15.40 9.07
C ILE A 65 7.61 16.42 10.12
N ARG A 66 7.84 15.99 11.36
CA ARG A 66 8.22 16.87 12.48
C ARG A 66 9.65 17.38 12.39
N PHE A 67 10.61 16.52 12.06
CA PHE A 67 12.03 16.87 12.09
C PHE A 67 12.56 17.37 10.75
N PHE A 68 11.88 17.09 9.63
CA PHE A 68 12.32 17.53 8.31
C PHE A 68 12.63 19.02 8.18
N PRO A 69 11.86 19.96 8.78
CA PRO A 69 12.19 21.39 8.71
C PRO A 69 13.60 21.75 9.24
N TYR A 70 14.12 21.00 10.22
CA TYR A 70 15.45 21.24 10.81
C TYR A 70 16.60 20.69 9.95
N PHE A 71 16.30 19.72 9.09
CA PHE A 71 17.26 19.10 8.17
C PHE A 71 17.07 19.60 6.73
N ARG A 72 16.17 20.55 6.52
CA ARG A 72 15.83 21.06 5.19
C ARG A 72 16.95 21.94 4.65
N ASP A 73 17.78 21.32 3.83
CA ASP A 73 18.93 21.96 3.20
C ASP A 73 19.06 21.38 1.78
N PRO A 74 18.67 22.14 0.74
CA PRO A 74 18.68 21.67 -0.64
C PRO A 74 20.08 21.28 -1.13
N ASP A 75 21.12 21.97 -0.65
CA ASP A 75 22.49 21.82 -1.13
C ASP A 75 23.18 20.57 -0.55
N SER A 76 22.69 20.04 0.58
CA SER A 76 23.19 18.82 1.22
C SER A 76 22.24 17.62 1.10
N GLY A 77 21.26 17.66 0.20
CA GLY A 77 20.29 16.57 0.02
C GLY A 77 19.38 16.37 1.24
N HIS A 78 19.02 17.46 1.92
CA HIS A 78 18.29 17.45 3.20
C HIS A 78 19.03 16.69 4.30
N ARG A 79 20.37 16.75 4.28
CA ARG A 79 21.28 16.18 5.29
C ARG A 79 21.07 14.68 5.55
N GLY A 80 20.60 13.95 4.54
CA GLY A 80 20.43 12.50 4.61
C GLY A 80 19.28 11.99 5.51
N LEU A 81 18.46 12.87 6.09
CA LEU A 81 17.32 12.45 6.91
C LEU A 81 16.32 11.57 6.13
N PRO A 82 15.92 11.90 4.88
CA PRO A 82 14.98 11.07 4.13
C PRO A 82 15.54 9.68 3.82
N SER A 83 16.83 9.59 3.47
CA SER A 83 17.51 8.31 3.25
C SER A 83 17.64 7.48 4.51
N LEU A 84 17.92 8.11 5.67
CA LEU A 84 17.97 7.42 6.95
C LEU A 84 16.60 6.87 7.34
N VAL A 85 15.54 7.67 7.18
CA VAL A 85 14.16 7.25 7.45
C VAL A 85 13.76 6.08 6.54
N LEU A 86 14.08 6.14 5.25
CA LEU A 86 13.84 5.02 4.34
C LEU A 86 14.63 3.77 4.73
N LEU A 87 15.89 3.90 5.12
CA LEU A 87 16.73 2.77 5.55
C LEU A 87 16.16 2.08 6.80
N ILE A 88 15.83 2.86 7.84
CA ILE A 88 15.24 2.32 9.08
C ILE A 88 13.87 1.70 8.78
N GLY A 89 13.07 2.34 7.94
CA GLY A 89 11.77 1.82 7.54
C GLY A 89 11.86 0.52 6.74
N LEU A 90 12.83 0.40 5.84
CA LEU A 90 13.13 -0.85 5.12
C LEU A 90 13.58 -1.94 6.09
N ALA A 91 14.45 -1.63 7.05
CA ALA A 91 14.82 -2.58 8.10
C ALA A 91 13.60 -3.04 8.91
N GLY A 92 12.70 -2.12 9.29
CA GLY A 92 11.43 -2.44 9.95
C GLY A 92 10.52 -3.34 9.11
N ALA A 93 10.42 -3.08 7.81
CA ALA A 93 9.69 -3.93 6.87
C ALA A 93 10.30 -5.33 6.76
N LEU A 94 11.64 -5.45 6.70
CA LEU A 94 12.34 -6.74 6.66
C LEU A 94 12.13 -7.54 7.95
N VAL A 95 12.18 -6.88 9.12
CA VAL A 95 11.86 -7.52 10.40
C VAL A 95 10.42 -8.02 10.40
N ALA A 96 9.46 -7.19 9.94
CA ALA A 96 8.07 -7.60 9.84
C ALA A 96 7.88 -8.78 8.88
N MET A 97 8.54 -8.78 7.72
CA MET A 97 8.53 -9.91 6.78
C MET A 97 9.11 -11.18 7.39
N ALA A 98 10.21 -11.08 8.15
CA ALA A 98 10.81 -12.22 8.82
C ALA A 98 9.87 -12.82 9.88
N VAL A 99 9.23 -11.97 10.70
CA VAL A 99 8.23 -12.40 11.67
C VAL A 99 7.06 -13.08 10.96
N LEU A 100 6.50 -12.46 9.93
CA LEU A 100 5.37 -13.03 9.17
C LEU A 100 5.73 -14.36 8.50
N GLY A 101 6.94 -14.49 7.96
CA GLY A 101 7.45 -15.72 7.37
C GLY A 101 7.61 -16.85 8.41
N ILE A 102 8.22 -16.56 9.56
CA ILE A 102 8.41 -17.53 10.65
C ILE A 102 7.06 -18.00 11.20
N PHE A 103 6.11 -17.08 11.38
CA PHE A 103 4.79 -17.37 11.93
C PHE A 103 3.77 -17.81 10.86
N HIS A 104 4.15 -17.93 9.58
CA HIS A 104 3.23 -18.28 8.48
C HIS A 104 2.47 -19.59 8.73
N GLY A 105 3.16 -20.62 9.22
CA GLY A 105 2.54 -21.91 9.55
C GLY A 105 1.55 -21.83 10.73
N THR A 106 1.77 -20.91 11.67
CA THR A 106 0.82 -20.63 12.76
C THR A 106 -0.39 -19.86 12.25
N PHE A 107 -0.17 -18.82 11.44
CA PHE A 107 -1.27 -18.08 10.81
C PHE A 107 -2.12 -18.96 9.89
N THR A 108 -1.52 -19.88 9.15
CA THR A 108 -2.25 -20.85 8.30
C THR A 108 -3.20 -21.72 9.12
N ARG A 109 -2.83 -22.07 10.36
CA ARG A 109 -3.70 -22.84 11.27
C ARG A 109 -4.77 -21.98 11.93
N ILE A 110 -4.49 -20.71 12.18
CA ILE A 110 -5.45 -19.75 12.79
C ILE A 110 -6.52 -19.35 11.76
N PHE A 111 -6.08 -19.00 10.55
CA PHE A 111 -6.91 -18.73 9.39
C PHE A 111 -7.19 -20.02 8.62
N ALA A 112 -7.47 -21.11 9.33
CA ALA A 112 -7.75 -22.41 8.73
C ALA A 112 -9.07 -22.35 7.94
N ASP A 113 -8.98 -21.80 6.73
CA ASP A 113 -10.07 -21.67 5.79
C ASP A 113 -10.33 -23.06 5.18
N ARG A 114 -11.60 -23.36 4.83
CA ARG A 114 -11.98 -24.65 4.23
C ARG A 114 -11.16 -25.03 2.99
N SER A 115 -10.69 -24.04 2.24
CA SER A 115 -9.91 -24.21 1.00
C SER A 115 -8.39 -24.06 1.19
N ASN A 116 -7.89 -23.82 2.40
CA ASN A 116 -6.46 -23.62 2.70
C ASN A 116 -5.78 -22.55 1.81
N LEU A 117 -6.55 -21.56 1.33
CA LEU A 117 -6.05 -20.52 0.44
C LEU A 117 -4.97 -19.67 1.11
N TYR A 118 -5.10 -19.36 2.40
CA TYR A 118 -4.07 -18.66 3.14
C TYR A 118 -2.74 -19.42 3.15
N GLY A 119 -2.75 -20.75 3.29
CA GLY A 119 -1.53 -21.54 3.27
C GLY A 119 -0.75 -21.41 1.97
N LEU A 120 -1.47 -21.34 0.84
CA LEU A 120 -0.91 -21.23 -0.51
C LEU A 120 -0.44 -19.80 -0.84
N TYR A 121 -1.22 -18.80 -0.46
CA TYR A 121 -1.05 -17.42 -0.94
C TYR A 121 -0.68 -16.42 0.16
N GLY A 122 -0.64 -16.83 1.43
CA GLY A 122 -0.35 -15.94 2.56
C GLY A 122 1.05 -15.32 2.50
N LEU A 123 2.01 -15.94 1.81
CA LEU A 123 3.34 -15.36 1.63
C LEU A 123 3.37 -14.13 0.70
N TYR A 124 2.31 -13.89 -0.10
CA TYR A 124 2.15 -12.63 -0.85
C TYR A 124 2.00 -11.40 0.07
N LEU A 125 1.75 -11.63 1.36
CA LEU A 125 1.72 -10.59 2.38
C LEU A 125 3.10 -9.93 2.58
N LEU A 126 4.20 -10.66 2.39
CA LEU A 126 5.56 -10.14 2.54
C LEU A 126 5.85 -8.97 1.57
N PRO A 127 5.73 -9.14 0.24
CA PRO A 127 5.93 -8.04 -0.70
C PRO A 127 4.88 -6.93 -0.58
N LEU A 128 3.65 -7.25 -0.14
CA LEU A 128 2.63 -6.23 0.15
C LEU A 128 3.05 -5.32 1.31
N VAL A 129 3.51 -5.89 2.43
CA VAL A 129 3.99 -5.13 3.59
C VAL A 129 5.18 -4.25 3.22
N LEU A 130 6.14 -4.80 2.47
CA LEU A 130 7.29 -4.02 2.00
C LEU A 130 6.85 -2.81 1.16
N SER A 131 5.98 -3.04 0.18
CA SER A 131 5.46 -1.99 -0.71
C SER A 131 4.69 -0.92 0.08
N GLU A 132 3.88 -1.34 1.04
CA GLU A 132 3.07 -0.45 1.87
C GLU A 132 3.93 0.42 2.81
N VAL A 133 4.93 -0.14 3.48
CA VAL A 133 5.86 0.61 4.33
C VAL A 133 6.61 1.65 3.50
N VAL A 134 7.16 1.26 2.35
CA VAL A 134 7.86 2.20 1.44
C VAL A 134 6.92 3.32 1.00
N PHE A 135 5.68 2.99 0.63
CA PHE A 135 4.68 3.99 0.24
C PHE A 135 4.36 4.99 1.36
N ILE A 136 4.20 4.52 2.61
CA ILE A 136 3.91 5.39 3.75
C ILE A 136 5.04 6.40 3.98
N LEU A 137 6.29 5.96 3.92
CA LEU A 137 7.46 6.81 4.16
C LEU A 137 7.66 7.84 3.04
N LEU A 138 7.52 7.43 1.77
CA LEU A 138 7.60 8.34 0.63
C LEU A 138 6.46 9.37 0.64
N ARG A 139 5.26 8.95 1.08
CA ARG A 139 4.13 9.86 1.30
C ARG A 139 4.46 10.87 2.39
N ALA A 140 5.06 10.44 3.50
CA ALA A 140 5.47 11.34 4.57
C ALA A 140 6.52 12.35 4.10
N TYR A 141 7.50 11.91 3.32
CA TYR A 141 8.52 12.78 2.72
C TYR A 141 7.92 13.82 1.76
N SER A 142 7.03 13.38 0.87
CA SER A 142 6.35 14.29 -0.05
C SER A 142 5.50 15.32 0.69
N ARG A 143 4.84 14.92 1.78
CA ARG A 143 4.08 15.82 2.66
C ARG A 143 4.99 16.81 3.39
N SER A 144 6.17 16.39 3.86
CA SER A 144 7.12 17.29 4.54
C SER A 144 7.70 18.36 3.60
N LEU A 145 7.76 18.08 2.29
CA LEU A 145 8.09 19.04 1.24
C LEU A 145 6.92 19.95 0.83
N GLY A 146 5.73 19.80 1.42
CA GLY A 146 4.52 20.54 1.05
C GLY A 146 3.85 20.05 -0.24
N ARG A 147 4.21 18.86 -0.73
CA ARG A 147 3.67 18.23 -1.95
C ARG A 147 2.76 17.06 -1.59
N SER A 148 1.55 17.36 -1.12
CA SER A 148 0.59 16.32 -0.68
C SER A 148 -0.26 15.73 -1.80
N THR A 149 -0.45 16.44 -2.91
CA THR A 149 -1.41 16.04 -3.96
C THR A 149 -1.00 14.77 -4.69
N ARG A 150 0.26 14.62 -5.12
CA ARG A 150 0.72 13.42 -5.84
C ARG A 150 0.57 12.13 -5.00
N PRO A 151 1.08 12.05 -3.75
CA PRO A 151 0.91 10.86 -2.93
C PRO A 151 -0.56 10.50 -2.66
N VAL A 152 -1.41 11.50 -2.42
CA VAL A 152 -2.85 11.29 -2.19
C VAL A 152 -3.51 10.76 -3.47
N PHE A 153 -3.21 11.37 -4.62
CA PHE A 153 -3.70 10.90 -5.91
C PHE A 153 -3.29 9.45 -6.20
N ILE A 154 -2.02 9.11 -6.03
CA ILE A 154 -1.53 7.74 -6.29
C ILE A 154 -2.23 6.74 -5.35
N ARG A 155 -2.38 7.08 -4.07
CA ARG A 155 -3.02 6.18 -3.10
C ARG A 155 -4.51 5.98 -3.37
N GLU A 156 -5.24 7.08 -3.51
CA GLU A 156 -6.70 7.04 -3.53
C GLU A 156 -7.24 6.74 -4.93
N PHE A 157 -6.54 7.17 -5.97
CA PHE A 157 -6.98 7.04 -7.36
C PHE A 157 -6.11 6.06 -8.15
N GLY A 158 -4.79 6.23 -8.12
CA GLY A 158 -3.84 5.38 -8.86
C GLY A 158 -3.95 3.90 -8.52
N LEU A 159 -3.94 3.57 -7.23
CA LEU A 159 -4.09 2.19 -6.74
C LEU A 159 -5.45 1.61 -7.15
N ARG A 160 -6.53 2.39 -7.07
CA ARG A 160 -7.88 1.95 -7.45
C ARG A 160 -7.99 1.73 -8.95
N ILE A 161 -7.39 2.58 -9.77
CA ILE A 161 -7.33 2.37 -11.22
C ILE A 161 -6.54 1.11 -11.55
N GLY A 162 -5.36 0.92 -10.96
CA GLY A 162 -4.57 -0.30 -11.17
C GLY A 162 -5.36 -1.57 -10.83
N GLN A 163 -6.10 -1.54 -9.73
CA GLN A 163 -7.02 -2.62 -9.35
C GLN A 163 -8.18 -2.79 -10.36
N THR A 164 -8.79 -1.69 -10.80
CA THR A 164 -9.90 -1.72 -11.77
C THR A 164 -9.45 -2.30 -13.11
N LEU A 165 -8.27 -1.89 -13.60
CA LEU A 165 -7.67 -2.40 -14.82
C LEU A 165 -7.36 -3.89 -14.69
N LEU A 166 -6.81 -4.32 -13.55
CA LEU A 166 -6.55 -5.73 -13.30
C LEU A 166 -7.85 -6.56 -13.29
N ILE A 167 -8.92 -6.04 -12.69
CA ILE A 167 -10.23 -6.70 -12.70
C ILE A 167 -10.82 -6.73 -14.13
N ALA A 168 -10.64 -5.66 -14.91
CA ALA A 168 -11.09 -5.62 -16.30
C ALA A 168 -10.35 -6.66 -17.16
N VAL A 169 -9.04 -6.84 -16.95
CA VAL A 169 -8.26 -7.91 -17.60
C VAL A 169 -8.77 -9.28 -17.16
N GLN A 170 -9.07 -9.46 -15.87
CA GLN A 170 -9.65 -10.71 -15.36
C GLN A 170 -10.98 -11.07 -16.02
N LEU A 171 -11.83 -10.08 -16.33
CA LEU A 171 -13.09 -10.28 -17.06
C LEU A 171 -12.87 -10.72 -18.51
N MET A 172 -11.73 -10.41 -19.12
CA MET A 172 -11.45 -10.71 -20.53
C MET A 172 -10.70 -12.03 -20.73
N VAL A 173 -9.80 -12.38 -19.80
CA VAL A 173 -8.81 -13.46 -20.00
C VAL A 173 -8.98 -14.62 -19.00
N GLU A 174 -9.88 -14.50 -18.01
CA GLU A 174 -10.12 -15.51 -16.96
C GLU A 174 -8.82 -16.14 -16.42
N MET A 175 -7.99 -15.32 -15.76
CA MET A 175 -6.70 -15.79 -15.25
C MET A 175 -6.89 -16.66 -13.99
N PRO A 176 -6.02 -17.64 -13.73
CA PRO A 176 -6.01 -18.34 -12.45
C PRO A 176 -5.67 -17.38 -11.31
N PHE A 177 -6.20 -17.64 -10.12
CA PHE A 177 -6.04 -16.75 -8.97
C PHE A 177 -4.58 -16.52 -8.57
N SER A 178 -3.70 -17.49 -8.79
CA SER A 178 -2.25 -17.34 -8.57
C SER A 178 -1.62 -16.23 -9.42
N THR A 179 -2.06 -16.09 -10.67
CA THR A 179 -1.63 -15.00 -11.56
C THR A 179 -2.29 -13.69 -11.15
N PHE A 180 -3.58 -13.72 -10.81
CA PHE A 180 -4.32 -12.54 -10.37
C PHE A 180 -3.67 -11.90 -9.14
N ILE A 181 -3.39 -12.68 -8.10
CA ILE A 181 -2.81 -12.17 -6.85
C ILE A 181 -1.38 -11.65 -7.05
N ALA A 182 -0.58 -12.29 -7.90
CA ALA A 182 0.76 -11.80 -8.23
C ALA A 182 0.71 -10.41 -8.88
N TRP A 183 -0.19 -10.20 -9.85
CA TRP A 183 -0.41 -8.89 -10.46
C TRP A 183 -1.01 -7.88 -9.48
N TYR A 184 -1.89 -8.32 -8.59
CA TYR A 184 -2.44 -7.47 -7.54
C TYR A 184 -1.33 -6.92 -6.62
N VAL A 185 -0.40 -7.77 -6.19
CA VAL A 185 0.79 -7.35 -5.43
C VAL A 185 1.68 -6.45 -6.28
N ALA A 186 1.88 -6.77 -7.56
CA ALA A 186 2.67 -5.94 -8.47
C ALA A 186 2.08 -4.51 -8.61
N VAL A 187 0.75 -4.35 -8.58
CA VAL A 187 0.11 -3.02 -8.55
C VAL A 187 0.52 -2.23 -7.31
N PHE A 188 0.57 -2.84 -6.12
CA PHE A 188 1.05 -2.16 -4.90
C PHE A 188 2.51 -1.73 -5.03
N ALA A 189 3.38 -2.64 -5.51
CA ALA A 189 4.80 -2.34 -5.73
C ALA A 189 4.98 -1.22 -6.77
N ALA A 190 4.23 -1.25 -7.87
CA ALA A 190 4.26 -0.23 -8.92
C ALA A 190 3.84 1.14 -8.38
N MET A 191 2.84 1.21 -7.49
CA MET A 191 2.44 2.49 -6.86
C MET A 191 3.53 3.05 -5.94
N ALA A 192 4.22 2.19 -5.20
CA ALA A 192 5.36 2.60 -4.37
C ALA A 192 6.50 3.16 -5.24
N LEU A 193 6.83 2.49 -6.35
CA LEU A 193 7.83 2.94 -7.31
C LEU A 193 7.43 4.24 -8.03
N TRP A 194 6.16 4.37 -8.41
CA TRP A 194 5.67 5.57 -9.09
C TRP A 194 5.78 6.82 -8.22
N LEU A 195 5.72 6.68 -6.89
CA LEU A 195 5.92 7.80 -5.98
C LEU A 195 7.40 8.20 -5.82
N VAL A 196 8.34 7.28 -6.09
CA VAL A 196 9.78 7.57 -6.10
C VAL A 196 10.19 8.41 -7.31
N LEU A 197 9.53 8.19 -8.46
CA LEU A 197 9.79 8.82 -9.76
C LEU A 197 9.13 10.23 -9.87
#